data_AF-A0A3C0PJS8-F1
#
_entry.id   AF-A0A3C0PJS8-F1
#
_cell.length_a   1.000
_cell.length_b   1.000
_cell.length_c   1.000
_cell.angle_alpha   90.00
_cell.angle_beta   90.00
_cell.angle_gamma   90.00
#
_symmetry.space_group_name_H-M   'P 1'
#
loop_
_entity.id
_entity.type
_entity.pdbx_description
1 polymer ?
#
loop_
_entity_poly.entity_id
_entity_poly.type
_entity_poly.pdbx_seq_one_letter_code
_entity_poly.pdbx_strand_id
1 'polypeptide(L)'
;MDTRAILAGLAFALIWSSAFTSARIIVADAPPILSLSLRFLISGLIGIAIARMLGQTWRLTAVQWKATIVFGVCQNALYLGLNFVAMQSIEASLASIIASTMPLAVGFAGWILFR
;
A
#
# COMPACT_ATOMS: atom_id res chain seq x y z
N MET A 1 -17.48 -20.67 6.62
CA MET A 1 -16.31 -19.80 6.41
C MET A 1 -15.18 -20.71 5.96
N ASP A 2 -14.71 -20.56 4.72
CA ASP A 2 -13.69 -21.45 4.15
C ASP A 2 -12.35 -21.29 4.88
N THR A 3 -11.81 -22.39 5.41
CA THR A 3 -10.49 -22.44 6.07
C THR A 3 -9.38 -21.85 5.21
N ARG A 4 -9.50 -21.93 3.87
CA ARG A 4 -8.61 -21.25 2.92
C ARG A 4 -8.65 -19.73 3.04
N ALA A 5 -9.82 -19.13 3.22
CA ALA A 5 -9.96 -17.69 3.40
C ALA A 5 -9.37 -17.22 4.73
N ILE A 6 -9.54 -18.02 5.80
CA ILE A 6 -8.93 -17.75 7.11
C ILE A 6 -7.41 -17.79 7.02
N LEU A 7 -6.84 -18.83 6.39
CA LEU A 7 -5.40 -18.96 6.18
C LEU A 7 -4.83 -17.81 5.32
N ALA A 8 -5.52 -17.43 4.24
CA ALA A 8 -5.13 -16.30 3.41
C ALA A 8 -5.17 -14.98 4.20
N GLY A 9 -6.19 -14.77 5.03
CA GLY A 9 -6.30 -13.59 5.90
C GLY A 9 -5.20 -13.53 6.96
N LEU A 10 -4.87 -14.67 7.58
CA LEU A 10 -3.79 -14.75 8.57
C LEU A 10 -2.43 -14.47 7.93
N ALA A 11 -2.15 -15.08 6.77
CA ALA A 11 -0.93 -14.84 6.02
C ALA A 11 -0.80 -13.37 5.61
N PHE A 12 -1.89 -12.76 5.13
CA PHE A 12 -1.93 -11.34 4.83
C PHE A 12 -1.60 -10.49 6.06
N ALA A 13 -2.24 -10.75 7.20
CA ALA A 13 -2.00 -10.01 8.44
C ALA A 13 -0.54 -10.10 8.91
N LEU A 14 0.08 -11.28 8.81
CA LEU A 14 1.48 -11.50 9.18
C LEU A 14 2.46 -10.80 8.22
N ILE A 15 2.25 -10.93 6.91
CA ILE A 15 3.10 -10.29 5.89
C ILE A 15 2.97 -8.77 5.98
N TRP A 16 1.75 -8.27 6.17
CA TRP A 16 1.48 -6.84 6.26
C TRP A 16 2.03 -6.23 7.56
N SER A 17 1.87 -6.88 8.70
CA SER A 17 2.39 -6.39 9.99
C SER A 17 3.92 -6.40 10.04
N SER A 18 4.56 -7.44 9.50
CA SER A 18 6.04 -7.53 9.48
C SER A 18 6.66 -6.44 8.60
N ALA A 19 5.95 -6.00 7.55
CA ALA A 19 6.41 -4.91 6.69
C ALA A 19 6.58 -3.58 7.45
N PHE A 20 5.78 -3.29 8.49
CA PHE A 20 5.95 -2.08 9.31
C PHE A 20 7.21 -2.14 10.18
N THR A 21 7.53 -3.30 10.75
CA THR A 21 8.77 -3.48 11.53
C THR A 21 9.99 -3.36 10.63
N SER A 22 9.99 -4.02 9.47
CA SER A 22 11.08 -3.91 8.48
C SER A 22 11.22 -2.48 7.95
N ALA A 23 10.12 -1.78 7.71
CA ALA A 23 10.13 -0.37 7.31
C ALA A 23 10.88 0.49 8.34
N ARG A 24 10.59 0.34 9.63
CA ARG A 24 11.26 1.10 10.69
C ARG A 24 12.78 0.89 10.69
N ILE A 25 13.22 -0.35 10.51
CA ILE A 25 14.64 -0.71 10.47
C ILE A 25 15.31 -0.08 9.24
N ILE A 26 14.68 -0.22 8.07
CA ILE A 26 15.18 0.33 6.81
C ILE A 26 15.29 1.85 6.85
N VAL A 27 14.34 2.52 7.50
CA VAL A 27 14.28 3.98 7.60
C VAL A 27 15.33 4.53 8.58
N ALA A 28 15.88 3.69 9.47
CA ALA A 28 17.00 4.06 10.32
C ALA A 28 18.30 4.21 9.54
N ASP A 29 18.51 3.37 8.50
CA ASP A 29 19.74 3.34 7.72
C ASP A 29 19.64 4.02 6.34
N ALA A 30 18.42 4.15 5.79
CA ALA A 30 18.19 4.67 4.44
C ALA A 30 17.02 5.66 4.39
N PRO A 31 17.02 6.62 3.43
CA PRO A 31 15.90 7.54 3.27
C PRO A 31 14.61 6.76 2.93
N PRO A 32 13.51 6.99 3.69
CA PRO A 32 12.25 6.22 3.58
C PRO A 32 11.69 6.24 2.17
N ILE A 33 11.69 7.41 1.55
CA ILE A 33 11.13 7.63 0.21
C ILE A 33 11.91 6.83 -0.83
N LEU A 34 13.25 6.77 -0.75
CA LEU A 34 14.07 6.01 -1.70
C LEU A 34 13.81 4.50 -1.58
N SER A 35 13.78 3.97 -0.36
CA SER A 35 13.51 2.54 -0.15
C SER A 35 12.11 2.14 -0.61
N LEU A 36 11.12 3.00 -0.34
CA LEU A 36 9.76 2.82 -0.79
C LEU A 36 9.64 2.88 -2.32
N SER A 37 10.32 3.85 -2.95
CA SER A 37 10.37 4.02 -4.41
C SER A 37 10.95 2.78 -5.08
N LEU A 38 12.07 2.26 -4.56
CA LEU A 38 12.74 1.08 -5.09
C LEU A 38 11.86 -0.17 -4.93
N ARG A 39 11.25 -0.34 -3.75
CA ARG A 39 10.33 -1.45 -3.48
C ARG A 39 9.12 -1.43 -4.44
N PHE A 40 8.50 -0.26 -4.64
CA PHE A 40 7.38 -0.14 -5.57
C PHE A 40 7.79 -0.26 -7.03
N LEU A 41 8.98 0.20 -7.40
CA LEU A 41 9.54 -0.02 -8.73
C LEU A 41 9.71 -1.52 -9.01
N ILE A 42 10.32 -2.26 -8.09
CA ILE A 42 10.50 -3.71 -8.19
C ILE A 42 9.14 -4.41 -8.28
N SER A 43 8.19 -4.06 -7.39
CA SER A 43 6.84 -4.62 -7.42
C SER A 43 6.10 -4.33 -8.73
N GLY A 44 6.25 -3.12 -9.27
CA GLY A 44 5.66 -2.72 -10.55
C GLY A 44 6.25 -3.49 -11.72
N LEU A 45 7.58 -3.66 -11.75
CA LEU A 45 8.28 -4.44 -12.78
C LEU A 45 7.85 -5.92 -12.75
N ILE A 46 7.74 -6.51 -11.56
CA ILE A 46 7.22 -7.87 -11.39
C ILE A 46 5.79 -7.97 -11.90
N GLY A 47 4.92 -7.01 -11.55
CA GLY A 47 3.54 -6.97 -12.03
C GLY A 47 3.45 -6.89 -13.56
N ILE A 48 4.28 -6.05 -14.20
CA ILE A 48 4.37 -5.95 -15.66
C ILE A 48 4.88 -7.26 -16.28
N ALA A 49 5.89 -7.89 -15.68
CA ALA A 49 6.44 -9.16 -16.15
C ALA A 49 5.37 -10.27 -16.10
N ILE A 50 4.65 -10.39 -14.99
CA ILE A 50 3.55 -11.36 -14.82
C ILE A 50 2.43 -11.08 -15.82
N ALA A 51 1.99 -9.83 -15.96
CA ALA A 51 0.96 -9.46 -16.94
C ALA A 51 1.37 -9.85 -18.37
N ARG A 52 2.66 -9.68 -18.70
CA ARG A 52 3.22 -10.08 -20.00
C ARG A 52 3.27 -11.60 -20.17
N MET A 53 3.58 -12.35 -19.11
CA MET A 53 3.51 -13.82 -19.11
C MET A 53 2.08 -14.35 -19.28
N LEU A 54 1.08 -13.62 -18.76
CA LEU A 54 -0.34 -13.94 -18.90
C LEU A 54 -0.94 -13.50 -20.25
N GLY A 55 -0.15 -12.90 -21.15
CA GLY A 55 -0.61 -12.45 -22.46
C GLY A 55 -1.51 -11.21 -22.44
N GLN A 56 -1.54 -10.46 -21.32
CA GLN A 56 -2.30 -9.21 -21.23
C GLN A 56 -1.69 -8.14 -22.14
N THR A 57 -2.56 -7.43 -22.87
CA THR A 57 -2.13 -6.37 -23.80
C THR A 57 -1.88 -5.06 -23.05
N TRP A 58 -0.82 -4.33 -23.42
CA TRP A 58 -0.46 -3.01 -22.87
C TRP A 58 -1.41 -1.87 -23.27
N ARG A 59 -2.59 -2.20 -23.83
CA ARG A 59 -3.57 -1.21 -24.28
C ARG A 59 -4.50 -0.82 -23.14
N LEU A 60 -4.00 0.06 -22.26
CA LEU A 60 -4.82 0.79 -21.31
C LEU A 60 -5.44 2.01 -22.00
N THR A 61 -6.74 2.20 -21.81
CA THR A 61 -7.43 3.44 -22.24
C THR A 61 -6.92 4.64 -21.46
N ALA A 62 -7.07 5.86 -22.00
CA ALA A 62 -6.64 7.09 -21.32
C ALA A 62 -7.29 7.26 -19.92
N VAL A 63 -8.52 6.77 -19.75
CA VAL A 63 -9.23 6.75 -18.46
C VAL A 63 -8.55 5.77 -17.50
N GLN A 64 -8.19 4.57 -17.95
CA GLN A 64 -7.47 3.59 -17.13
C GLN A 64 -6.07 4.09 -16.75
N TRP A 65 -5.35 4.74 -17.67
CA TRP A 65 -4.07 5.37 -17.35
C TRP A 65 -4.21 6.44 -16.27
N LYS A 66 -5.20 7.32 -16.40
CA LYS A 66 -5.46 8.36 -15.41
C LYS A 66 -5.84 7.77 -14.06
N ALA A 67 -6.69 6.74 -14.04
CA ALA A 67 -7.05 6.02 -12.82
C ALA A 67 -5.82 5.36 -12.17
N THR A 68 -5.01 4.63 -12.93
CA THR A 68 -3.80 3.95 -12.41
C THR A 68 -2.79 4.95 -11.83
N ILE A 69 -2.56 6.07 -12.52
CA ILE A 69 -1.65 7.12 -12.02
C ILE A 69 -2.21 7.76 -10.75
N VAL A 70 -3.47 8.18 -10.75
CA VAL A 70 -4.08 8.81 -9.57
C VAL A 70 -4.11 7.85 -8.39
N PHE A 71 -4.48 6.59 -8.62
CA PHE A 71 -4.51 5.58 -7.55
C PHE A 71 -3.11 5.24 -7.05
N GLY A 72 -2.14 5.07 -7.95
CA GLY A 72 -0.75 4.86 -7.58
C GLY A 72 -0.17 6.01 -6.76
N VAL A 73 -0.39 7.26 -7.20
CA VAL A 73 0.11 8.44 -6.51
C VAL A 73 -0.60 8.65 -5.18
N CYS A 74 -1.93 8.60 -5.12
CA CYS A 74 -2.66 8.82 -3.88
C CYS A 74 -2.47 7.68 -2.88
N GLN A 75 -2.57 6.42 -3.32
CA GLN A 75 -2.56 5.26 -2.44
C GLN A 75 -1.15 4.78 -2.08
N ASN A 76 -0.22 4.75 -3.03
CA ASN A 76 1.11 4.17 -2.80
C ASN A 76 2.16 5.25 -2.50
N ALA A 77 2.15 6.37 -3.22
CA ALA A 77 3.15 7.42 -3.00
C ALA A 77 2.79 8.35 -1.82
N LEU A 78 1.62 8.98 -1.85
CA LEU A 78 1.18 9.93 -0.83
C LEU A 78 0.87 9.21 0.48
N TYR A 79 -0.08 8.27 0.48
CA TYR A 79 -0.48 7.60 1.71
C TYR A 79 0.67 6.82 2.34
N LEU A 80 1.30 5.92 1.60
CA LEU A 80 2.39 5.10 2.16
C LEU A 80 3.68 5.91 2.39
N GLY A 81 3.99 6.89 1.54
CA GLY A 81 5.14 7.77 1.74
C GLY A 81 4.99 8.67 2.98
N LEU A 82 3.84 9.32 3.16
CA LEU A 82 3.56 10.10 4.37
C LEU A 82 3.53 9.21 5.62
N ASN A 83 3.01 7.99 5.51
CA ASN A 83 3.03 7.02 6.62
C ASN A 83 4.47 6.63 7.01
N PHE A 84 5.35 6.38 6.03
CA PHE A 84 6.76 6.08 6.28
C PHE A 84 7.55 7.26 6.84
N VAL A 85 7.27 8.48 6.37
CA VAL A 85 7.85 9.70 6.95
C VAL A 85 7.36 9.88 8.39
N ALA A 86 6.07 9.67 8.66
CA ALA A 86 5.54 9.72 10.02
C ALA A 86 6.15 8.65 10.95
N MET A 87 6.49 7.47 10.43
CA MET A 87 7.20 6.43 11.18
C MET A 87 8.63 6.83 11.62
N GLN A 88 9.22 7.89 11.07
CA GLN A 88 10.47 8.46 11.60
C GLN A 88 10.27 9.16 12.94
N SER A 89 9.12 9.78 13.13
CA SER A 89 8.81 10.61 14.30
C SER A 89 7.96 9.88 15.34
N ILE A 90 7.37 8.74 14.97
CA ILE A 90 6.33 8.08 15.75
C ILE A 90 6.59 6.57 15.83
N GLU A 91 6.25 5.95 16.96
CA GLU A 91 6.32 4.49 17.13
C GLU A 91 5.38 3.74 16.17
N ALA A 92 5.81 2.54 15.74
CA ALA A 92 5.05 1.68 14.82
C ALA A 92 3.66 1.31 15.38
N SER A 93 3.53 1.21 16.71
CA SER A 93 2.27 1.02 17.41
C SER A 93 1.28 2.16 17.12
N LEU A 94 1.70 3.42 17.30
CA LEU A 94 0.86 4.58 17.03
C LEU A 94 0.53 4.72 15.53
N ALA A 95 1.50 4.46 14.65
CA ALA A 95 1.28 4.46 13.21
C ALA A 95 0.22 3.42 12.79
N SER A 96 0.22 2.23 13.43
CA SER A 96 -0.78 1.20 13.19
C SER A 96 -2.19 1.58 13.67
N ILE A 97 -2.28 2.32 14.78
CA ILE A 97 -3.56 2.84 15.30
C ILE A 97 -4.14 3.88 14.33
N ILE A 98 -3.31 4.82 13.87
CA ILE A 98 -3.72 5.83 12.88
C ILE A 98 -4.14 5.16 11.57
N ALA A 99 -3.37 4.18 11.07
CA ALA A 99 -3.75 3.41 9.90
C ALA A 99 -5.09 2.66 10.11
N SER A 100 -5.36 2.18 11.33
CA SER A 100 -6.62 1.52 11.68
C SER A 100 -7.80 2.50 11.83
N THR A 101 -7.56 3.81 11.91
CA THR A 101 -8.62 4.83 11.83
C THR A 101 -9.04 5.16 10.39
N MET A 102 -8.27 4.77 9.37
CA MET A 102 -8.66 4.99 7.96
C MET A 102 -10.03 4.40 7.60
N PRO A 103 -10.34 3.13 7.93
CA PRO A 103 -11.66 2.55 7.64
C PRO A 103 -12.80 3.31 8.30
N LEU A 104 -12.58 3.82 9.53
CA LEU A 104 -13.56 4.64 10.24
C LEU A 104 -13.75 5.99 9.56
N ALA A 105 -12.66 6.65 9.15
CA ALA A 105 -12.70 7.92 8.44
C ALA A 105 -13.37 7.77 7.05
N VAL A 106 -13.09 6.69 6.33
CA VAL A 106 -13.73 6.37 5.04
C VAL A 106 -15.21 6.08 5.24
N GLY A 107 -15.59 5.32 6.27
CA GLY A 107 -16.99 5.07 6.61
C GLY A 107 -17.75 6.37 6.94
N PHE A 108 -17.13 7.26 7.71
CA PHE A 108 -17.68 8.57 8.05
C PHE A 108 -17.81 9.49 6.82
N ALA A 109 -16.77 9.57 5.99
CA ALA A 109 -16.79 10.34 4.75
C ALA A 109 -17.83 9.80 3.76
N GLY A 110 -17.98 8.47 3.68
CA GLY A 110 -19.03 7.82 2.89
C GLY A 110 -20.44 8.24 3.35
N TRP A 111 -20.65 8.33 4.66
CA TRP A 111 -21.92 8.76 5.24
C TRP A 111 -22.24 10.24 4.99
N ILE A 112 -21.22 11.10 4.85
CA ILE A 112 -21.39 12.54 4.57
C ILE A 112 -21.54 12.82 3.07
N LEU A 113 -20.74 12.19 2.22
CA LEU A 113 -20.66 12.48 0.79
C LEU A 113 -21.69 11.72 -0.06
N PHE A 114 -22.11 10.53 0.37
CA PHE A 114 -23.05 9.67 -0.37
C PHE A 114 -24.41 9.55 0.33
N ARG A 115 -24.81 10.58 1.07
CA ARG A 115 -26.17 10.74 1.56
C ARG A 115 -27.08 11.32 0.48
#